data_AF-A0A2G9TJ90-F1
#
_entry.id   AF-A0A2G9TJ90-F1
#
_cell.length_a   1.000
_cell.length_b   1.000
_cell.length_c   1.000
_cell.angle_alpha   90.00
_cell.angle_beta   90.00
_cell.angle_gamma   90.00
#
_symmetry.space_group_name_H-M   'P 1'
#
loop_
_entity.id
_entity.type
_entity.pdbx_description
1 polymer ?
#
loop_
_entity_poly.entity_id
_entity_poly.type
_entity_poly.pdbx_seq_one_letter_code
_entity_poly.pdbx_strand_id
1 'polypeptide(L)'
;IIYTHHEVNFVQNLVFYIERTYRTPDFGMWERGTRYNNGKPELHASSLGMVKAALEAINGFNVFGASGHSASVIYVDIDGHNRNRTTFETILPREKYGCCTSYDCRMACICFP
;
A
#
# COMPACT_ATOMS: atom_id res chain seq x y z
N ILE A 1 -3.72 15.50 15.69
CA ILE A 1 -2.56 16.22 16.28
C ILE A 1 -1.96 15.29 17.30
N ILE A 2 -0.73 14.86 17.06
CA ILE A 2 0.00 13.89 17.87
C ILE A 2 0.91 14.68 18.81
N TYR A 3 1.06 14.24 20.06
CA TYR A 3 1.68 15.07 21.11
C TYR A 3 2.99 14.48 21.65
N THR A 4 3.28 13.21 21.37
CA THR A 4 4.45 12.51 21.94
C THR A 4 5.35 11.84 20.89
N HIS A 5 6.64 11.72 21.19
CA HIS A 5 7.59 11.01 20.32
C HIS A 5 7.29 9.51 20.17
N HIS A 6 6.63 8.90 21.16
CA HIS A 6 6.24 7.49 21.11
C HIS A 6 5.24 7.22 19.99
N GLU A 7 4.32 8.13 19.75
CA GLU A 7 3.33 8.02 18.69
C GLU A 7 3.98 8.14 17.31
N VAL A 8 4.98 9.03 17.14
CA VAL A 8 5.75 9.10 15.88
C VAL A 8 6.48 7.77 15.61
N ASN A 9 7.11 7.19 16.63
CA ASN A 9 7.75 5.89 16.49
C ASN A 9 6.75 4.78 16.17
N PHE A 10 5.54 4.84 16.73
CA PHE A 10 4.47 3.90 16.41
C PHE A 10 4.04 3.99 14.94
N VAL A 11 3.81 5.22 14.43
CA VAL A 11 3.44 5.41 13.02
C VAL A 11 4.59 5.01 12.08
N GLN A 12 5.84 5.33 12.40
CA GLN A 12 6.99 4.90 11.61
C GLN A 12 7.10 3.36 11.54
N ASN A 13 6.86 2.67 12.65
CA ASN A 13 6.81 1.21 12.67
C ASN A 13 5.65 0.65 11.82
N LEU A 14 4.51 1.33 11.80
CA LEU A 14 3.36 0.96 10.96
C LEU A 14 3.68 1.11 9.47
N VAL A 15 4.32 2.21 9.07
CA VAL A 15 4.76 2.43 7.68
C VAL A 15 5.72 1.34 7.24
N PHE A 16 6.71 1.01 8.07
CA PHE A 16 7.65 -0.08 7.81
C PHE A 16 6.94 -1.45 7.64
N TYR A 17 5.85 -1.67 8.37
CA TYR A 17 5.05 -2.89 8.23
C TYR A 17 4.30 -2.93 6.89
N ILE A 18 3.67 -1.81 6.52
CA ILE A 18 2.88 -1.68 5.29
C ILE A 18 3.76 -1.76 4.03
N GLU A 19 4.99 -1.27 4.08
CA GLU A 19 5.93 -1.38 2.96
C GLU A 19 6.19 -2.82 2.52
N ARG A 20 6.00 -3.81 3.40
CA ARG A 20 6.19 -5.24 3.10
C ARG A 20 5.01 -5.91 2.41
N THR A 21 3.96 -5.16 2.03
CA THR A 21 2.74 -5.72 1.44
C THR A 21 2.98 -6.51 0.15
N TYR A 22 4.00 -6.17 -0.66
CA TYR A 22 4.40 -6.97 -1.83
C TYR A 22 4.73 -8.45 -1.55
N ARG A 23 4.90 -8.86 -0.30
CA ARG A 23 5.16 -10.27 0.09
C ARG A 23 4.00 -10.93 0.81
N THR A 24 3.00 -10.17 1.22
CA THR A 24 1.90 -10.67 2.05
C THR A 24 0.70 -10.92 1.15
N PRO A 25 0.38 -12.19 0.83
CA PRO A 25 -0.81 -12.49 0.05
C PRO A 25 -2.05 -12.24 0.91
N ASP A 26 -3.10 -11.67 0.30
CA ASP A 26 -4.33 -11.28 0.96
C ASP A 26 -5.54 -12.00 0.35
N PHE A 27 -6.72 -11.83 0.96
CA PHE A 27 -7.98 -12.41 0.44
C PHE A 27 -8.71 -11.47 -0.54
N GLY A 28 -8.09 -10.35 -0.91
CA GLY A 28 -8.68 -9.29 -1.72
C GLY A 28 -9.78 -8.54 -0.97
N MET A 29 -10.29 -7.47 -1.58
CA MET A 29 -11.31 -6.60 -0.97
C MET A 29 -12.62 -7.33 -0.64
N TRP A 30 -12.90 -8.45 -1.30
CA TRP A 30 -14.12 -9.22 -1.14
C TRP A 30 -13.94 -10.51 -0.33
N GLU A 31 -12.77 -10.68 0.29
CA GLU A 31 -12.44 -11.84 1.14
C GLU A 31 -12.62 -13.20 0.43
N ARG A 32 -12.61 -13.23 -0.90
CA ARG A 32 -12.79 -14.46 -1.71
C ARG A 32 -11.48 -15.23 -1.93
N GLY A 33 -10.34 -14.61 -1.66
CA GLY A 33 -9.03 -15.16 -2.02
C GLY A 33 -8.84 -15.15 -3.52
N THR A 34 -8.42 -16.28 -4.08
CA THR A 34 -8.17 -16.42 -5.52
C THR A 34 -9.42 -16.09 -6.37
N ARG A 35 -9.20 -15.68 -7.62
CA ARG A 35 -10.31 -15.45 -8.59
C ARG A 35 -11.25 -16.66 -8.76
N TYR A 36 -10.75 -17.85 -8.47
CA TYR A 36 -11.49 -19.11 -8.55
C TYR A 36 -12.19 -19.49 -7.23
N ASN A 37 -12.11 -18.63 -6.20
CA ASN A 37 -12.67 -18.85 -4.87
C ASN A 37 -12.16 -20.13 -4.20
N ASN A 38 -10.86 -20.41 -4.37
CA ASN A 38 -10.21 -21.61 -3.81
C ASN A 38 -9.79 -21.44 -2.34
N GLY A 39 -10.14 -20.32 -1.70
CA GLY A 39 -9.78 -20.01 -0.32
C GLY A 39 -8.28 -19.87 -0.07
N LYS A 40 -7.46 -19.75 -1.12
CA LYS A 40 -6.03 -19.48 -1.01
C LYS A 40 -5.77 -17.97 -1.10
N PRO A 41 -4.84 -17.42 -0.29
CA PRO A 41 -4.46 -16.02 -0.38
C PRO A 41 -3.58 -15.81 -1.62
N GLU A 42 -3.82 -14.72 -2.35
CA GLU A 42 -3.08 -14.30 -3.54
C GLU A 42 -2.67 -12.83 -3.40
N LEU A 43 -1.69 -12.37 -4.18
CA LEU A 43 -1.35 -10.94 -4.22
C LEU A 43 -2.31 -10.21 -5.15
N HIS A 44 -3.12 -9.31 -4.59
CA HIS A 44 -4.08 -8.51 -5.35
C HIS A 44 -3.49 -7.15 -5.78
N ALA A 45 -3.74 -6.72 -7.03
CA ALA A 45 -3.28 -5.41 -7.47
C ALA A 45 -3.98 -4.27 -6.72
N SER A 46 -5.24 -4.43 -6.33
CA SER A 46 -5.99 -3.42 -5.57
C SER A 46 -5.37 -3.11 -4.21
N SER A 47 -4.98 -4.14 -3.46
CA SER A 47 -4.31 -4.01 -2.15
C SER A 47 -2.93 -3.35 -2.29
N LEU A 48 -2.15 -3.73 -3.31
CA LEU A 48 -0.87 -3.10 -3.62
C LEU A 48 -1.02 -1.65 -4.09
N GLY A 49 -2.05 -1.35 -4.88
CA GLY A 49 -2.37 0.00 -5.34
C GLY A 49 -2.74 0.93 -4.17
N MET A 50 -3.57 0.46 -3.24
CA MET A 50 -3.91 1.22 -2.02
C MET A 50 -2.69 1.50 -1.15
N VAL A 51 -1.84 0.51 -0.94
CA VAL A 51 -0.61 0.68 -0.15
C VAL A 51 0.33 1.67 -0.83
N LYS A 52 0.51 1.59 -2.14
CA LYS A 52 1.33 2.54 -2.89
C LYS A 52 0.81 3.98 -2.75
N ALA A 53 -0.50 4.17 -2.89
CA ALA A 53 -1.16 5.47 -2.68
C ALA A 53 -0.88 6.04 -1.28
N ALA A 54 -1.02 5.18 -0.26
CA ALA A 54 -0.80 5.55 1.12
C ALA A 54 0.67 5.93 1.39
N LEU A 55 1.62 5.16 0.84
CA LEU A 55 3.05 5.46 0.95
C LEU A 55 3.41 6.79 0.28
N GLU A 56 2.84 7.09 -0.89
CA GLU A 56 3.04 8.38 -1.56
C GLU A 56 2.42 9.55 -0.76
N ALA A 57 1.26 9.35 -0.14
CA ALA A 57 0.60 10.37 0.68
C ALA A 57 1.31 10.65 2.02
N ILE A 58 1.94 9.63 2.61
CA ILE A 58 2.61 9.74 3.92
C ILE A 58 4.04 10.27 3.79
N ASN A 59 4.68 10.10 2.63
CA ASN A 59 6.06 10.53 2.42
C ASN A 59 6.19 12.05 2.61
N GLY A 60 6.95 12.47 3.62
CA GLY A 60 7.14 13.89 3.95
C GLY A 60 6.04 14.49 4.82
N PHE A 61 5.15 13.67 5.39
CA PHE A 61 4.12 14.14 6.31
C PHE A 61 4.74 14.51 7.66
N ASN A 62 4.55 15.78 8.07
CA ASN A 62 4.96 16.28 9.37
C ASN A 62 3.84 16.07 10.40
N VAL A 63 4.10 15.18 11.36
CA VAL A 63 3.12 14.69 12.32
C VAL A 63 2.82 15.72 13.44
N PHE A 64 3.76 16.62 13.71
CA PHE A 64 3.65 17.64 14.76
C PHE A 64 3.11 18.99 14.24
N GLY A 65 2.74 19.09 12.96
CA GLY A 65 2.17 20.31 12.37
C GLY A 65 3.19 21.46 12.29
N ALA A 66 2.70 22.70 12.45
CA ALA A 66 3.51 23.92 12.29
C ALA A 66 4.71 24.04 13.26
N SER A 67 4.73 23.23 14.33
CA SER A 67 5.77 23.21 15.37
C SER A 67 6.79 22.08 15.20
N GLY A 68 6.78 21.37 14.06
CA GLY A 68 7.52 20.11 13.91
C GLY A 68 9.04 20.27 13.76
N HIS A 69 9.78 19.47 14.52
CA HIS A 69 11.23 19.30 14.40
C HIS A 69 11.58 18.28 13.30
N SER A 70 12.81 18.22 12.79
CA SER A 70 13.19 17.24 11.73
C SER A 70 12.96 15.77 12.12
N ALA A 71 12.90 15.47 13.43
CA ALA A 71 12.55 14.15 13.97
C ALA A 71 11.05 13.80 13.92
N SER A 72 10.19 14.73 13.47
CA SER A 72 8.72 14.55 13.38
C SER A 72 8.21 14.16 12.00
N VAL A 73 9.09 14.12 11.00
CA VAL A 73 8.73 13.81 9.62
C VAL A 73 8.81 12.30 9.42
N ILE A 74 7.73 11.72 8.94
CA ILE A 74 7.71 10.30 8.57
C ILE A 74 8.31 10.18 7.17
N TYR A 75 9.23 9.24 7.04
CA TYR A 75 9.84 8.88 5.76
C TYR A 75 9.49 7.45 5.40
N VAL A 76 9.23 7.27 4.10
CA VAL A 76 9.05 5.97 3.47
C VAL A 76 10.38 5.54 2.85
N ASP A 77 10.72 4.25 2.97
CA ASP A 77 11.89 3.69 2.31
C ASP A 77 11.66 3.62 0.79
N ILE A 78 12.56 4.26 0.05
CA ILE A 78 12.54 4.31 -1.42
C ILE A 78 12.68 2.90 -2.01
N ASP A 79 13.45 2.02 -1.36
CA ASP A 79 13.62 0.64 -1.82
C ASP A 79 12.33 -0.18 -1.62
N GLY A 80 11.64 0.03 -0.49
CA GLY A 80 10.32 -0.53 -0.21
C GLY A 80 9.27 -0.06 -1.23
N HIS A 81 9.22 1.24 -1.51
CA HIS A 81 8.33 1.83 -2.50
C HIS A 81 8.57 1.27 -3.91
N ASN A 82 9.82 1.18 -4.34
CA ASN A 82 10.19 0.67 -5.67
C ASN A 82 9.80 -0.81 -5.84
N ARG A 83 9.99 -1.64 -4.81
CA ARG A 83 9.57 -3.05 -4.85
C ARG A 83 8.05 -3.20 -4.97
N ASN A 84 7.29 -2.37 -4.25
CA ASN A 84 5.82 -2.35 -4.37
C ASN A 84 5.39 -1.93 -5.78
N ARG A 85 6.06 -0.93 -6.38
CA ARG A 85 5.82 -0.50 -7.76
C ARG A 85 6.10 -1.61 -8.79
N THR A 86 7.29 -2.23 -8.74
CA THR A 86 7.63 -3.32 -9.68
C THR A 86 6.66 -4.49 -9.54
N THR A 87 6.35 -4.91 -8.31
CA THR A 87 5.42 -6.01 -8.07
C THR A 87 4.02 -5.70 -8.61
N PHE A 88 3.53 -4.49 -8.37
CA PHE A 88 2.24 -4.03 -8.90
C PHE A 88 2.20 -4.04 -10.44
N GLU A 89 3.23 -3.54 -11.11
CA GLU A 89 3.36 -3.57 -12.58
C GLU A 89 3.36 -5.00 -13.15
N THR A 90 3.89 -5.98 -12.41
CA THR A 90 3.87 -7.39 -12.84
C THR A 90 2.51 -8.07 -12.64
N ILE A 91 1.70 -7.62 -11.67
CA ILE A 91 0.38 -8.20 -11.37
C ILE A 91 -0.71 -7.57 -12.24
N LEU A 92 -0.58 -6.28 -12.56
CA LEU A 92 -1.46 -5.53 -13.47
C LEU A 92 -1.86 -6.29 -14.75
N PRO A 93 -0.93 -6.80 -15.59
CA PRO A 93 -1.30 -7.52 -16.79
C PRO A 93 -2.07 -8.81 -16.46
N ARG A 94 -1.71 -9.53 -15.40
CA ARG A 94 -2.40 -10.77 -14.99
C ARG A 94 -3.86 -10.53 -14.61
N GLU A 95 -4.14 -9.38 -14.01
CA GLU A 95 -5.49 -8.99 -13.62
C GLU A 95 -6.32 -8.40 -14.78
N LYS A 96 -5.66 -7.84 -15.81
CA LYS A 96 -6.30 -7.30 -17.04
C LYS A 96 -6.82 -8.38 -17.99
N TYR A 97 -6.17 -9.55 -18.07
CA TYR A 97 -6.64 -10.66 -18.93
C TYR A 97 -7.89 -11.38 -18.37
N GLY A 98 -8.35 -10.96 -17.18
CA GLY A 98 -9.48 -11.54 -16.48
C GLY A 98 -10.81 -10.81 -16.65
N CYS A 99 -11.14 -10.33 -17.86
CA CYS A 99 -12.40 -9.63 -18.18
C CYS A 99 -12.60 -8.32 -17.40
N CYS A 100 -13.25 -7.34 -18.03
CA CYS A 100 -13.46 -5.98 -17.56
C CYS A 100 -14.43 -5.85 -16.35
N THR A 101 -14.46 -6.83 -15.44
CA THR A 101 -15.44 -6.95 -14.34
C THR A 101 -14.82 -7.13 -12.95
N SER A 102 -13.51 -7.30 -12.80
CA SER A 102 -12.87 -7.21 -11.48
C SER A 102 -12.74 -5.73 -11.08
N TYR A 103 -13.62 -5.30 -10.19
CA TYR A 103 -13.59 -4.04 -9.42
C TYR A 103 -12.18 -3.66 -8.91
N ASP A 104 -11.32 -4.64 -8.66
CA ASP A 104 -9.91 -4.46 -8.29
C ASP A 104 -9.09 -3.71 -9.37
N CYS A 105 -9.37 -3.96 -10.66
CA CYS A 105 -8.68 -3.29 -11.77
C CYS A 105 -9.12 -1.82 -11.92
N ARG A 106 -10.36 -1.49 -11.53
CA ARG A 106 -10.85 -0.09 -11.54
C ARG A 106 -10.24 0.73 -10.40
N MET A 107 -10.09 0.15 -9.20
CA MET A 107 -9.44 0.83 -8.07
C MET A 107 -7.95 1.09 -8.34
N ALA A 108 -7.27 0.13 -8.95
CA ALA A 108 -5.88 0.27 -9.39
C ALA A 108 -5.68 1.39 -10.44
N CYS A 109 -6.65 1.57 -11.34
CA CYS A 109 -6.63 2.67 -12.33
C CYS A 109 -6.98 4.05 -11.75
N ILE A 110 -7.68 4.14 -10.62
CA ILE A 110 -7.97 5.45 -9.98
C ILE A 110 -6.71 6.05 -9.34
N CYS A 111 -5.74 5.22 -8.97
CA CYS A 111 -4.53 5.65 -8.30
C CYS A 111 -3.34 5.92 -9.24
N PHE A 112 -3.51 5.72 -10.55
CA PHE A 112 -2.49 5.96 -11.57
C PHE A 112 -3.09 6.83 -12.70
N PRO A 113 -2.75 8.13 -12.80
CA PRO A 113 -2.98 8.91 -14.01
C PRO A 113 -2.09 8.43 -15.17
#